data_AF-A0A448XFI7-F1
#
_entry.id   AF-A0A448XFI7-F1
#
_cell.length_a   1.000
_cell.length_b   1.000
_cell.length_c   1.000
_cell.angle_alpha   90.00
_cell.angle_beta   90.00
_cell.angle_gamma   90.00
#
_symmetry.space_group_name_H-M   'P 1'
#
loop_
_entity.id
_entity.type
_entity.pdbx_description
1 polymer ?
#
loop_
_entity_poly.entity_id
_entity_poly.type
_entity_poly.pdbx_seq_one_letter_code
_entity_poly.pdbx_strand_id
1 'polypeptide(L)'
;MSKLECDYVDFKALDEGNKVADSVLFLDRRRPAYGVREKSLARLYIKVLNLAQNGAPAKRLLHYTSPKYLPSTDSGGDLADVIASLVRDRCPESGTLSVKAVNEMLDAFASSTSIISRRECLTEIIRRTSPIEQKWIVRIITSRDTKCRLGVLSVLHCLHPVAPSLFAVVPTVFWF
;
A
#
# COMPACT_ATOMS: atom_id res chain seq x y z
N MET A 1 30.30 -16.08 -5.69
CA MET A 1 29.72 -14.79 -5.22
C MET A 1 28.64 -14.38 -6.20
N SER A 2 27.45 -14.95 -6.04
CA SER A 2 26.27 -14.65 -6.86
C SER A 2 25.62 -13.36 -6.36
N LYS A 3 25.43 -12.40 -7.27
CA LYS A 3 24.70 -11.16 -7.07
C LYS A 3 23.31 -11.46 -6.51
N LEU A 4 22.99 -10.91 -5.34
CA LEU A 4 21.60 -10.79 -4.89
C LEU A 4 21.04 -9.55 -5.58
N GLU A 5 20.43 -9.77 -6.74
CA GLU A 5 19.60 -8.80 -7.46
C GLU A 5 18.29 -8.66 -6.66
N CYS A 6 18.32 -7.80 -5.64
CA CYS A 6 17.21 -7.58 -4.71
C CYS A 6 16.36 -6.37 -5.14
N ASP A 7 16.07 -6.25 -6.44
CA ASP A 7 15.46 -5.04 -7.01
C ASP A 7 13.93 -5.12 -7.18
N TYR A 8 13.32 -6.27 -6.84
CA TYR A 8 11.88 -6.46 -6.98
C TYR A 8 11.29 -7.08 -5.70
N VAL A 9 10.43 -6.32 -5.01
CA VAL A 9 9.53 -6.92 -4.02
C VAL A 9 8.47 -7.68 -4.82
N ASP A 10 8.45 -9.00 -4.68
CA ASP A 10 7.40 -9.81 -5.29
C ASP A 10 6.08 -9.60 -4.53
N PHE A 11 5.34 -8.57 -4.94
CA PHE A 11 4.03 -8.24 -4.38
C PHE A 11 2.98 -9.34 -4.63
N LYS A 12 3.20 -10.24 -5.60
CA LYS A 12 2.33 -11.41 -5.79
C LYS A 12 2.60 -12.47 -4.73
N ALA A 13 3.87 -12.77 -4.46
CA ALA A 13 4.24 -13.67 -3.36
C ALA A 13 3.76 -13.15 -1.99
N LEU A 14 3.73 -11.83 -1.80
CA LEU A 14 3.16 -11.20 -0.60
C LEU A 14 1.63 -11.36 -0.48
N ASP A 15 0.89 -11.35 -1.60
CA ASP A 15 -0.56 -11.53 -1.60
C ASP A 15 -0.97 -12.99 -1.34
N GLU A 16 -0.21 -13.94 -1.88
CA GLU A 16 -0.38 -15.37 -1.63
C GLU A 16 -0.06 -15.74 -0.16
N GLY A 17 0.87 -15.01 0.47
CA GLY A 17 1.35 -15.24 1.83
C GLY A 17 0.77 -14.31 2.90
N ASN A 18 -0.53 -13.98 2.83
CA ASN A 18 -1.31 -12.96 3.60
C ASN A 18 -0.89 -12.66 5.08
N LYS A 19 -0.15 -13.55 5.77
CA LYS A 19 0.43 -13.31 7.11
C LYS A 19 1.77 -12.55 7.08
N VAL A 20 2.66 -12.81 6.12
CA VAL A 20 4.00 -12.19 6.10
C VAL A 20 3.97 -10.75 5.58
N ALA A 21 2.95 -10.38 4.81
CA ALA A 21 2.87 -9.07 4.22
C ALA A 21 2.34 -7.99 5.19
N ASP A 22 1.35 -8.33 6.03
CA ASP A 22 0.87 -7.47 7.13
C ASP A 22 2.01 -7.06 8.09
N SER A 23 2.99 -7.94 8.22
CA SER A 23 4.16 -7.82 9.08
C SER A 23 5.20 -6.80 8.57
N VAL A 24 5.34 -6.65 7.25
CA VAL A 24 6.31 -5.73 6.62
C VAL A 24 5.83 -4.28 6.65
N LEU A 25 4.51 -4.07 6.53
CA LEU A 25 3.85 -2.76 6.58
C LEU A 25 4.07 -1.99 7.89
N PHE A 26 4.27 -2.69 9.01
CA PHE A 26 4.46 -2.08 10.32
C PHE A 26 5.81 -1.34 10.48
N LEU A 27 6.78 -1.62 9.61
CA LEU A 27 8.15 -1.10 9.73
C LEU A 27 8.37 0.26 9.04
N ASP A 28 7.37 0.83 8.35
CA ASP A 28 7.43 2.19 7.77
C ASP A 28 7.28 3.28 8.87
N ARG A 29 8.22 3.29 9.82
CA ARG A 29 8.30 4.27 10.92
C ARG A 29 9.20 5.46 10.60
N ARG A 30 9.90 5.44 9.46
CA ARG A 30 10.87 6.49 9.08
C ARG A 30 10.21 7.69 8.41
N ARG A 31 9.05 7.50 7.77
CA ARG A 31 8.32 8.57 7.10
C ARG A 31 7.44 9.35 8.08
N PRO A 32 7.37 10.69 7.94
CA PRO A 32 6.34 11.46 8.64
C PRO A 32 4.97 10.97 8.20
N ALA A 33 3.97 11.06 9.09
CA ALA A 33 2.63 10.59 8.78
C ALA A 33 2.14 11.22 7.47
N TYR A 34 1.73 10.40 6.49
CA TYR A 34 1.19 10.87 5.21
C TYR A 34 0.01 11.85 5.39
N GLY A 35 -0.66 11.81 6.56
CA GLY A 35 -1.73 12.74 6.92
C GLY A 35 -3.00 12.53 6.10
N VAL A 36 -3.11 11.38 5.42
CA VAL A 36 -4.25 11.02 4.59
C VAL A 36 -5.05 9.94 5.28
N ARG A 37 -6.27 10.27 5.72
CA ARG A 37 -7.26 9.28 6.17
C ARG A 37 -7.83 8.55 4.97
N GLU A 38 -8.26 7.30 5.16
CA GLU A 38 -8.88 6.45 4.13
C GLU A 38 -9.97 7.16 3.32
N LYS A 39 -10.91 7.85 3.98
CA LYS A 39 -11.97 8.62 3.28
C LYS A 39 -11.41 9.73 2.38
N SER A 40 -10.31 10.37 2.78
CA SER A 40 -9.65 11.38 1.96
C SER A 40 -8.92 10.74 0.78
N LEU A 41 -8.29 9.58 0.98
CA LEU A 41 -7.66 8.80 -0.09
C LEU A 41 -8.70 8.32 -1.10
N ALA A 42 -9.83 7.76 -0.65
CA ALA A 42 -10.94 7.35 -1.51
C ALA A 42 -11.45 8.51 -2.40
N ARG A 43 -11.61 9.71 -1.83
CA ARG A 43 -11.98 10.91 -2.60
C ARG A 43 -10.91 11.30 -3.62
N LEU A 44 -9.64 11.14 -3.29
CA LEU A 44 -8.54 11.41 -4.21
C LEU A 44 -8.57 10.43 -5.39
N TYR A 45 -8.76 9.13 -5.12
CA TYR A 45 -8.93 8.11 -6.15
C TYR A 45 -10.14 8.37 -7.05
N ILE A 46 -11.30 8.78 -6.51
CA ILE A 46 -12.46 9.17 -7.33
C ILE A 46 -12.10 10.28 -8.32
N LYS A 47 -11.30 11.27 -7.88
CA LYS A 47 -10.85 12.39 -8.72
C LYS A 47 -9.79 11.98 -9.74
N VAL A 48 -8.86 11.09 -9.39
CA VAL A 48 -7.81 10.62 -10.31
C VAL A 48 -8.40 9.69 -11.37
N LEU A 49 -9.29 8.78 -10.96
CA LEU A 49 -9.96 7.85 -11.85
C LEU A 49 -11.13 8.49 -12.63
N ASN A 50 -11.41 9.78 -12.41
CA ASN A 50 -12.53 10.50 -13.04
C ASN A 50 -13.85 9.74 -12.92
N LEU A 51 -14.14 9.19 -11.74
CA LEU A 51 -15.38 8.46 -11.48
C LEU A 51 -16.52 9.45 -11.25
N ALA A 52 -17.71 9.14 -11.77
CA ALA A 52 -18.92 9.89 -11.45
C ALA A 52 -19.19 9.81 -9.94
N GLN A 53 -19.32 10.96 -9.28
CA GLN A 53 -19.46 11.04 -7.82
C GLN A 53 -20.64 10.23 -7.27
N ASN A 54 -21.73 10.12 -8.04
CA ASN A 54 -22.93 9.36 -7.69
C ASN A 54 -22.96 7.94 -8.28
N GLY A 55 -21.94 7.56 -9.05
CA GLY A 55 -21.83 6.26 -9.69
C GLY A 55 -21.55 5.14 -8.69
N ALA A 56 -21.90 3.91 -9.08
CA ALA A 56 -21.60 2.70 -8.31
C ALA A 56 -20.13 2.59 -7.86
N PRO A 57 -19.09 2.82 -8.71
CA PRO A 57 -17.70 2.69 -8.28
C PRO A 57 -17.26 3.75 -7.26
N ALA A 58 -17.80 4.97 -7.31
CA ALA A 58 -17.52 6.00 -6.32
C ALA A 58 -18.16 5.66 -4.96
N LYS A 59 -19.40 5.15 -4.97
CA LYS A 59 -20.08 4.68 -3.75
C LYS A 59 -19.36 3.49 -3.11
N ARG A 60 -18.84 2.56 -3.92
CA ARG A 60 -17.98 1.45 -3.47
C ARG A 60 -16.76 1.95 -2.69
N LEU A 61 -16.02 2.91 -3.23
CA LEU A 61 -14.83 3.48 -2.57
C LEU A 61 -15.17 4.23 -1.27
N LEU A 62 -16.27 4.98 -1.25
CA LEU A 62 -16.68 5.75 -0.07
C LEU A 62 -17.26 4.87 1.05
N HIS A 63 -17.86 3.74 0.70
CA HIS A 63 -18.54 2.81 1.61
C HIS A 63 -17.93 1.41 1.57
N TYR A 64 -16.60 1.32 1.49
CA TYR A 64 -15.84 0.06 1.35
C TYR A 64 -16.03 -0.94 2.51
N THR A 65 -16.59 -0.51 3.65
CA THR A 65 -16.92 -1.38 4.79
C THR A 65 -18.36 -1.89 4.78
N SER A 66 -19.22 -1.31 3.94
CA SER A 66 -20.65 -1.61 3.92
C SER A 66 -20.97 -2.63 2.83
N PRO A 67 -21.40 -3.87 3.19
CA PRO A 67 -21.66 -4.92 2.21
C PRO A 67 -22.75 -4.54 1.19
N LYS A 68 -23.65 -3.63 1.55
CA LYS A 68 -24.69 -3.09 0.65
C LYS A 68 -24.15 -2.48 -0.65
N TYR A 69 -22.94 -1.94 -0.62
CA TYR A 69 -22.36 -1.24 -1.77
C TYR A 69 -21.31 -2.07 -2.50
N LEU A 70 -20.94 -3.24 -1.98
CA LEU A 70 -19.91 -4.10 -2.54
C LEU A 70 -20.55 -5.21 -3.40
N PRO A 71 -19.92 -5.60 -4.52
CA PRO A 71 -20.29 -6.81 -5.23
C PRO A 71 -19.98 -8.04 -4.37
N SER A 72 -20.70 -9.14 -4.60
CA SER A 72 -20.56 -10.41 -3.85
C SER A 72 -19.15 -11.03 -3.93
N THR A 73 -18.35 -10.58 -4.89
CA THR A 73 -16.98 -11.04 -5.16
C THR A 73 -15.91 -10.27 -4.38
N ASP A 74 -16.23 -9.10 -3.81
CA ASP A 74 -15.29 -8.34 -3.00
C ASP A 74 -15.37 -8.81 -1.55
N SER A 75 -14.22 -9.14 -0.96
CA SER A 75 -14.10 -9.57 0.45
C SER A 75 -14.56 -8.52 1.47
N GLY A 76 -14.77 -7.27 1.04
CA GLY A 76 -15.24 -6.16 1.87
C GLY A 76 -14.29 -5.77 3.01
N GLY A 77 -14.41 -4.55 3.52
CA GLY A 77 -13.73 -4.15 4.75
C GLY A 77 -12.30 -3.61 4.62
N ASP A 78 -11.66 -3.72 3.45
CA ASP A 78 -10.38 -3.06 3.15
C ASP A 78 -10.52 -2.15 1.91
N LEU A 79 -10.14 -0.88 2.06
CA LEU A 79 -10.14 0.10 0.97
C LEU A 79 -9.17 -0.29 -0.15
N ALA A 80 -8.05 -0.93 0.19
CA ALA A 80 -7.02 -1.30 -0.78
C ALA A 80 -7.52 -2.34 -1.79
N ASP A 81 -8.26 -3.36 -1.33
CA ASP A 81 -8.84 -4.38 -2.19
C ASP A 81 -9.86 -3.79 -3.16
N VAL A 82 -10.72 -2.87 -2.68
CA VAL A 82 -11.69 -2.19 -3.54
C VAL A 82 -10.99 -1.34 -4.59
N ILE A 83 -9.93 -0.60 -4.23
CA ILE A 83 -9.14 0.19 -5.19
C ILE A 83 -8.51 -0.73 -6.23
N ALA A 84 -7.83 -1.81 -5.82
CA ALA A 84 -7.20 -2.76 -6.72
C ALA A 84 -8.18 -3.37 -7.73
N SER A 85 -9.42 -3.63 -7.32
CA SER A 85 -10.48 -4.10 -8.23
C SER A 85 -10.86 -3.06 -9.29
N LEU A 86 -10.87 -1.77 -8.94
CA LEU A 86 -11.32 -0.67 -9.82
C LEU A 86 -10.24 -0.20 -10.79
N VAL A 87 -8.98 -0.36 -10.41
CA VAL A 87 -7.82 0.06 -11.22
C VAL A 87 -7.34 -1.04 -12.15
N ARG A 88 -7.87 -2.27 -12.04
CA ARG A 88 -7.48 -3.44 -12.84
C ARG A 88 -7.43 -3.16 -14.34
N ASP A 89 -8.46 -2.49 -14.87
CA ASP A 89 -8.57 -2.19 -16.31
C ASP A 89 -7.76 -0.96 -16.75
N ARG A 90 -7.10 -0.26 -15.81
CA ARG A 90 -6.44 1.03 -16.03
C ARG A 90 -4.93 1.00 -15.78
N CYS A 91 -4.42 -0.15 -15.34
CA CYS A 91 -3.05 -0.32 -14.91
C CYS A 91 -2.37 -1.39 -15.76
N PRO A 92 -1.04 -1.33 -15.92
CA PRO A 92 -0.30 -2.40 -16.58
C PRO A 92 -0.42 -3.70 -15.77
N GLU A 93 -0.37 -4.85 -16.44
CA GLU A 93 -0.40 -6.16 -15.78
C GLU A 93 0.83 -6.39 -14.87
N SER A 94 1.94 -5.72 -15.15
CA SER A 94 3.17 -5.76 -14.37
C SER A 94 3.70 -4.35 -14.14
N GLY A 95 4.19 -4.10 -12.92
CA GLY A 95 4.81 -2.83 -12.57
C GLY A 95 6.15 -2.61 -13.28
N THR A 96 6.50 -1.35 -13.47
CA THR A 96 7.80 -0.93 -14.07
C THR A 96 8.71 -0.25 -13.05
N LEU A 97 8.29 -0.19 -11.79
CA LEU A 97 8.94 0.59 -10.75
C LEU A 97 9.83 -0.30 -9.89
N SER A 98 11.06 0.15 -9.66
CA SER A 98 11.92 -0.42 -8.64
C SER A 98 11.45 -0.02 -7.25
N VAL A 99 11.85 -0.79 -6.23
CA VAL A 99 11.56 -0.51 -4.82
C VAL A 99 11.99 0.91 -4.42
N LYS A 100 13.18 1.33 -4.88
CA LYS A 100 13.69 2.68 -4.66
C LYS A 100 12.77 3.75 -5.24
N ALA A 101 12.31 3.57 -6.48
CA ALA A 101 11.41 4.51 -7.14
C ALA A 101 10.04 4.58 -6.45
N VAL A 102 9.50 3.44 -5.98
CA VAL A 102 8.28 3.42 -5.16
C VAL A 102 8.48 4.22 -3.87
N ASN A 103 9.63 4.05 -3.23
CA ASN A 103 9.95 4.77 -2.01
C ASN A 103 10.05 6.30 -2.23
N GLU A 104 10.73 6.73 -3.29
CA GLU A 104 10.84 8.15 -3.64
C GLU A 104 9.46 8.78 -3.93
N MET A 105 8.56 8.06 -4.61
CA MET A 105 7.19 8.52 -4.84
C MET A 105 6.37 8.61 -3.55
N LEU A 106 6.54 7.67 -2.62
CA LEU A 106 5.90 7.70 -1.32
C LEU A 106 6.41 8.89 -0.48
N ASP A 107 7.71 9.19 -0.54
CA ASP A 107 8.29 10.37 0.11
C ASP A 107 7.76 11.68 -0.50
N ALA A 108 7.64 11.74 -1.82
CA ALA A 108 7.01 12.87 -2.52
C ALA A 108 5.53 13.04 -2.13
N PHE A 109 4.80 11.93 -2.01
CA PHE A 109 3.41 11.94 -1.57
C PHE A 109 3.28 12.42 -0.11
N ALA A 110 4.16 11.96 0.79
CA ALA A 110 4.19 12.37 2.20
C ALA A 110 4.54 13.85 2.40
N SER A 111 5.52 14.36 1.65
CA SER A 111 5.98 15.75 1.73
C SER A 111 5.03 16.75 1.06
N SER A 112 4.15 16.28 0.17
CA SER A 112 3.19 17.14 -0.50
C SER A 112 2.07 17.64 0.43
N THR A 113 1.91 18.96 0.52
CA THR A 113 0.83 19.60 1.29
C THR A 113 -0.39 19.94 0.42
N SER A 114 -0.19 20.12 -0.89
CA SER A 114 -1.25 20.46 -1.84
C SER A 114 -1.99 19.23 -2.34
N ILE A 115 -3.32 19.33 -2.45
CA ILE A 115 -4.15 18.28 -3.04
C ILE A 115 -3.86 18.04 -4.52
N ILE A 116 -3.36 19.06 -5.23
CA ILE A 116 -3.01 18.98 -6.66
C ILE A 116 -1.77 18.09 -6.81
N SER A 117 -0.71 18.38 -6.05
CA SER A 117 0.53 17.58 -6.09
C SER A 117 0.30 16.14 -5.65
N ARG A 118 -0.56 15.91 -4.63
CA ARG A 118 -0.98 14.55 -4.24
C ARG A 118 -1.70 13.82 -5.36
N ARG A 119 -2.54 14.52 -6.12
CA ARG A 119 -3.26 13.96 -7.27
C ARG A 119 -2.30 13.55 -8.37
N GLU A 120 -1.31 14.40 -8.68
CA GLU A 120 -0.29 14.13 -9.70
C GLU A 120 0.56 12.92 -9.30
N CYS A 121 1.07 12.89 -8.06
CA CYS A 121 1.82 11.75 -7.55
C CYS A 121 1.00 10.45 -7.63
N LEU A 122 -0.27 10.49 -7.23
CA LEU A 122 -1.13 9.31 -7.27
C LEU A 122 -1.44 8.86 -8.71
N THR A 123 -1.57 9.81 -9.64
CA THR A 123 -1.78 9.50 -11.06
C THR A 123 -0.57 8.77 -11.65
N GLU A 124 0.64 9.19 -11.29
CA GLU A 124 1.87 8.55 -11.73
C GLU A 124 2.02 7.14 -11.14
N ILE A 125 1.73 6.97 -9.86
CA ILE A 125 1.69 5.65 -9.20
C ILE A 125 0.75 4.73 -9.97
N ILE A 126 -0.49 5.17 -10.26
CA ILE A 126 -1.50 4.32 -10.91
C ILE A 126 -1.04 3.86 -12.30
N ARG A 127 -0.34 4.72 -13.05
CA ARG A 127 0.12 4.40 -14.41
C ARG A 127 1.26 3.39 -14.47
N ARG A 128 2.08 3.32 -13.41
CA ARG A 128 3.35 2.57 -13.43
C ARG A 128 3.37 1.33 -12.56
N THR A 129 2.31 1.10 -11.80
CA THR A 129 2.16 -0.03 -10.89
C THR A 129 0.98 -0.89 -11.29
N SER A 130 1.13 -2.19 -11.08
CA SER A 130 0.09 -3.20 -11.22
C SER A 130 -1.00 -3.08 -10.14
N PRO A 131 -2.17 -3.68 -10.33
CA PRO A 131 -3.24 -3.65 -9.34
C PRO A 131 -2.83 -4.20 -7.97
N ILE A 132 -1.97 -5.22 -7.95
CA ILE A 132 -1.45 -5.81 -6.72
C ILE A 132 -0.47 -4.87 -6.00
N GLU A 133 0.43 -4.23 -6.74
CA GLU A 133 1.33 -3.21 -6.20
C GLU A 133 0.54 -2.03 -5.62
N GLN A 134 -0.52 -1.59 -6.30
CA GLN A 134 -1.38 -0.51 -5.81
C GLN A 134 -2.10 -0.86 -4.53
N LYS A 135 -2.58 -2.10 -4.40
CA LYS A 135 -3.16 -2.60 -3.14
C LYS A 135 -2.17 -2.41 -1.99
N TRP A 136 -0.94 -2.87 -2.17
CA TRP A 136 0.10 -2.74 -1.15
C TRP A 136 0.50 -1.30 -0.87
N ILE A 137 0.63 -0.46 -1.91
CA ILE A 137 0.93 0.97 -1.77
C ILE A 137 -0.17 1.69 -0.99
N VAL A 138 -1.45 1.41 -1.29
CA VAL A 138 -2.57 1.98 -0.53
C VAL A 138 -2.49 1.55 0.92
N ARG A 139 -2.25 0.26 1.20
CA ARG A 139 -2.06 -0.24 2.56
C ARG A 139 -0.92 0.47 3.26
N ILE A 140 0.21 0.74 2.60
CA ILE A 140 1.34 1.51 3.18
C ILE A 140 0.92 2.94 3.52
N ILE A 141 0.16 3.61 2.64
CA ILE A 141 -0.31 4.98 2.87
C ILE A 141 -1.33 5.04 4.03
N THR A 142 -2.17 4.02 4.18
CA THR A 142 -3.23 3.94 5.19
C THR A 142 -2.83 3.18 6.47
N SER A 143 -1.64 2.57 6.51
CA SER A 143 -1.21 1.57 7.51
C SER A 143 -1.13 2.07 8.95
N ARG A 144 -1.26 3.37 9.20
CA ARG A 144 -1.07 4.01 10.51
C ARG A 144 -1.94 3.40 11.62
N ASP A 145 -3.10 2.81 11.27
CA ASP A 145 -4.07 2.27 12.23
C ASP A 145 -4.30 0.76 12.10
N THR A 146 -3.55 0.06 11.24
CA THR A 146 -3.71 -1.40 11.13
C THR A 146 -3.11 -2.06 12.36
N LYS A 147 -4.00 -2.62 13.19
CA LYS A 147 -3.66 -3.66 14.17
C LYS A 147 -3.16 -4.88 13.40
N CYS A 148 -1.95 -4.80 12.87
CA CYS A 148 -1.26 -5.99 12.39
C CYS A 148 -1.24 -6.97 13.57
N ARG A 149 -1.95 -8.09 13.42
CA ARG A 149 -2.07 -9.10 14.48
C ARG A 149 -0.79 -9.92 14.65
N LEU A 150 0.22 -9.63 13.84
CA LEU A 150 1.53 -10.23 13.92
C LEU A 150 2.48 -9.22 14.57
N GLY A 151 2.98 -9.59 15.73
CA GLY A 151 3.97 -8.78 16.42
C GLY A 151 5.24 -8.71 15.58
N VAL A 152 5.87 -7.53 15.54
CA VAL A 152 7.17 -7.27 14.89
C VAL A 152 8.21 -8.38 15.15
N LEU A 153 8.17 -8.97 16.34
CA LEU A 153 9.06 -10.06 16.76
C LEU A 153 8.89 -11.33 15.92
N SER A 154 7.67 -11.66 15.48
CA SER A 154 7.42 -12.81 14.60
C SER A 154 8.03 -12.60 13.22
N VAL A 155 8.00 -11.37 12.72
CA VAL A 155 8.58 -10.96 11.42
C VAL A 155 10.10 -11.04 11.48
N LEU A 156 10.68 -10.49 12.54
CA LEU A 156 12.11 -10.48 12.75
C LEU A 156 12.65 -11.91 12.90
N HIS A 157 11.94 -12.80 13.60
CA HIS A 157 12.32 -14.21 13.67
C HIS A 157 12.36 -14.90 12.30
N CYS A 158 11.46 -14.56 11.38
CA CYS A 158 11.48 -15.10 10.02
C CYS A 158 12.67 -14.58 9.20
N LEU A 159 13.13 -13.35 9.47
CA LEU A 159 14.28 -12.74 8.79
C LEU A 159 15.60 -13.30 9.30
N HIS A 160 15.78 -13.33 10.62
CA HIS A 160 16.97 -13.86 11.26
C HIS A 160 16.70 -14.17 12.74
N PRO A 161 17.19 -15.29 13.29
CA PRO A 161 16.98 -15.64 14.70
C PRO A 161 17.40 -14.56 15.71
N VAL A 162 18.40 -13.74 15.36
CA VAL A 162 18.94 -12.66 16.22
C VAL A 162 18.27 -11.29 15.98
N ALA A 163 17.47 -11.16 14.91
CA ALA A 163 16.84 -9.89 14.56
C ALA A 163 15.93 -9.29 15.66
N PRO A 164 15.16 -10.07 16.43
CA PRO A 164 14.37 -9.54 17.55
C PRO A 164 15.23 -8.83 18.61
N SER A 165 16.38 -9.42 18.95
CA SER A 165 17.32 -8.86 19.92
C SER A 165 17.99 -7.58 19.41
N LEU A 166 18.34 -7.54 18.12
CA LEU A 166 18.90 -6.35 17.48
C LEU A 166 17.89 -5.20 17.41
N PHE A 167 16.63 -5.48 17.07
CA PHE A 167 15.56 -4.48 17.03
C PHE A 167 15.27 -3.86 18.41
N ALA A 168 15.40 -4.64 19.48
CA ALA A 168 15.22 -4.14 20.84
C ALA A 168 16.30 -3.12 21.27
N VAL A 169 17.51 -3.21 20.70
CA VAL A 169 18.66 -2.36 21.05
C VAL A 169 18.84 -1.21 20.06
N VAL A 170 18.61 -1.47 18.77
CA VAL A 170 18.75 -0.47 17.70
C VAL A 170 17.57 -0.63 16.72
N PRO A 171 16.47 0.12 16.90
CA PRO A 171 15.31 0.03 16.01
C PRO A 171 15.59 0.45 14.55
N THR A 172 16.76 1.05 14.30
CA THR A 172 17.11 1.76 13.06
C THR A 172 17.84 0.92 12.00
N VAL A 173 18.32 -0.29 12.33
CA VAL A 173 19.28 -1.05 11.48
C VAL A 173 18.66 -2.09 10.53
N PHE A 174 17.35 -2.32 10.58
CA PHE A 174 16.67 -3.19 9.60
C PHE A 174 16.09 -2.37 8.47
N TRP A 175 16.95 -1.87 7.58
CA TRP A 175 16.55 -1.28 6.30
C TRP A 175 17.58 -1.65 5.23
N PHE A 176 17.13 -2.43 4.23
CA PHE A 176 17.67 -2.45 2.88
C PHE A 176 16.72 -1.64 1.99
#